data_AF-A0A7J7QDT4-F1
#
_entry.id   AF-A0A7J7QDT4-F1
#
_cell.length_a   1.000
_cell.length_b   1.000
_cell.length_c   1.000
_cell.angle_alpha   90.00
_cell.angle_beta   90.00
_cell.angle_gamma   90.00
#
_symmetry.space_group_name_H-M   'P 1'
#
loop_
_entity.id
_entity.type
_entity.pdbx_description
1 polymer ?
#
loop_
_entity_poly.entity_id
_entity_poly.type
_entity_poly.pdbx_seq_one_letter_code
_entity_poly.pdbx_strand_id
1 'polypeptide(L)'
;MADTEGSEIHTGELQEAIKVEVGTQVYFTIRSPAPLEINGVPVVGVNYDSLGEDLEVGDHIIVDGGMCELVVTAKAGPDVLAGSIEQGLLLSKANLTFRWVEAARCVDPAHVEGQRGCASTEQQ
;
A
#
# COMPACT_ATOMS: atom_id res chain seq x y z
N MET A 1 -30.86 12.86 -17.36
CA MET A 1 -30.49 12.23 -16.08
C MET A 1 -28.99 12.03 -16.17
N ALA A 2 -28.22 12.87 -15.47
CA ALA A 2 -26.77 12.88 -15.52
C ALA A 2 -26.29 12.20 -14.23
N ASP A 3 -25.77 10.99 -14.40
CA ASP A 3 -25.04 10.28 -13.37
C ASP A 3 -23.86 11.18 -12.98
N THR A 4 -23.81 11.57 -11.71
CA THR A 4 -22.70 12.37 -11.20
C THR A 4 -21.67 11.35 -10.80
N GLU A 5 -20.90 10.87 -11.80
CA GLU A 5 -19.85 9.88 -11.61
C GLU A 5 -18.93 10.45 -10.53
N GLY A 6 -19.05 9.89 -9.32
CA GLY A 6 -18.13 10.16 -8.24
C GLY A 6 -16.74 9.84 -8.75
N SER A 7 -15.74 10.58 -8.28
CA SER A 7 -14.34 10.33 -8.62
C SER A 7 -13.92 8.95 -8.11
N GLU A 8 -14.27 7.92 -8.86
CA GLU A 8 -13.92 6.53 -8.61
C GLU A 8 -12.47 6.34 -9.06
N ILE A 9 -11.63 5.88 -8.13
CA ILE A 9 -10.22 5.65 -8.42
C ILE A 9 -10.11 4.27 -9.06
N HIS A 10 -9.85 4.27 -10.37
CA HIS A 10 -9.68 3.04 -11.15
C HIS A 10 -8.23 2.83 -11.56
N THR A 11 -7.85 1.56 -11.69
CA THR A 11 -6.63 1.16 -12.40
C THR A 11 -6.78 1.41 -13.90
N GLY A 12 -5.67 1.76 -14.56
CA GLY A 12 -5.56 1.84 -16.02
C GLY A 12 -5.92 0.53 -16.73
N GLU A 13 -6.08 0.59 -18.05
CA GLU A 13 -6.42 -0.58 -18.85
C GLU A 13 -5.22 -1.54 -18.93
N LEU A 14 -5.30 -2.67 -18.23
CA LEU A 14 -4.39 -3.80 -18.43
C LEU A 14 -4.86 -4.64 -19.63
N GLN A 15 -3.94 -5.14 -20.44
CA GLN A 15 -4.31 -6.04 -21.56
C GLN A 15 -4.65 -7.46 -21.07
N GLU A 16 -4.01 -7.91 -19.99
CA GLU A 16 -4.20 -9.25 -19.42
C GLU A 16 -4.24 -9.18 -17.89
N ALA A 17 -4.95 -10.16 -17.29
CA ALA A 17 -5.05 -10.26 -15.85
C ALA A 17 -3.70 -10.72 -15.26
N ILE A 18 -3.15 -9.91 -14.35
CA ILE A 18 -1.84 -10.17 -13.76
C ILE A 18 -2.04 -11.01 -12.50
N LYS A 19 -1.48 -12.23 -12.52
CA LYS A 19 -1.38 -13.06 -11.33
C LYS A 19 -0.29 -12.52 -10.43
N VAL A 20 -0.67 -12.15 -9.22
CA VAL A 20 0.27 -11.78 -8.16
C VAL A 20 0.29 -12.85 -7.09
N GLU A 21 1.49 -13.24 -6.70
CA GLU A 21 1.73 -14.16 -5.58
C GLU A 21 2.05 -13.35 -4.32
N VAL A 22 1.96 -13.98 -3.16
CA VAL A 22 2.36 -13.37 -1.88
C VAL A 22 3.83 -12.96 -1.95
N GLY A 23 4.10 -11.68 -1.66
CA GLY A 23 5.43 -11.06 -1.76
C GLY A 23 5.78 -10.50 -3.13
N THR A 24 4.90 -10.60 -4.12
CA THR A 24 5.10 -9.99 -5.44
C THR A 24 5.04 -8.48 -5.33
N GLN A 25 5.97 -7.79 -5.96
CA GLN A 25 6.01 -6.33 -5.98
C GLN A 25 5.25 -5.80 -7.20
N VAL A 26 4.47 -4.73 -6.99
CA VAL A 26 3.68 -4.06 -8.03
C VAL A 26 3.97 -2.57 -7.93
N TYR A 27 4.27 -1.95 -9.08
CA TYR A 27 4.47 -0.51 -9.17
C TYR A 27 3.14 0.17 -9.48
N PHE A 28 2.78 1.16 -8.68
CA PHE A 28 1.68 2.07 -8.94
C PHE A 28 2.25 3.42 -9.36
N THR A 29 1.85 3.91 -10.54
CA THR A 29 2.32 5.19 -11.06
C THR A 29 1.14 6.07 -11.45
N ILE A 30 1.31 7.37 -11.28
CA ILE A 30 0.38 8.39 -11.76
C ILE A 30 0.75 8.88 -13.17
N ARG A 31 1.92 8.49 -13.68
CA ARG A 31 2.43 8.96 -14.98
C ARG A 31 1.68 8.27 -16.11
N SER A 32 1.08 9.08 -17.00
CA SER A 32 0.46 8.60 -18.24
C SER A 32 1.33 8.97 -19.45
N PRO A 33 1.63 8.03 -20.37
CA PRO A 33 1.24 6.62 -20.37
C PRO A 33 2.07 5.78 -19.39
N ALA A 34 1.39 4.99 -18.55
CA ALA A 34 2.05 4.01 -17.70
C ALA A 34 2.40 2.79 -18.56
N PRO A 35 3.64 2.26 -18.48
CA PRO A 35 3.93 0.94 -19.05
C PRO A 35 3.10 -0.12 -18.31
N LEU A 36 2.78 -1.22 -18.99
CA LEU A 36 2.05 -2.35 -18.39
C LEU A 36 2.94 -3.16 -17.43
N GLU A 37 4.24 -3.20 -17.73
CA GLU A 37 5.28 -3.84 -16.93
C GLU A 37 6.62 -3.16 -17.18
N ILE A 38 7.46 -3.11 -16.15
CA ILE A 38 8.86 -2.68 -16.26
C ILE A 38 9.72 -3.83 -15.74
N ASN A 39 10.56 -4.39 -16.60
CA ASN A 39 11.58 -5.38 -16.21
C ASN A 39 10.98 -6.63 -15.53
N GLY A 40 9.80 -7.07 -15.99
CA GLY A 40 9.07 -8.22 -15.44
C GLY A 40 8.25 -7.92 -14.18
N VAL A 41 8.21 -6.65 -13.73
CA VAL A 41 7.37 -6.21 -12.61
C VAL A 41 6.14 -5.49 -13.17
N PRO A 42 4.92 -5.89 -12.76
CA PRO A 42 3.70 -5.25 -13.22
C PRO A 42 3.61 -3.79 -12.76
N VAL A 43 3.20 -2.92 -13.69
CA VAL A 43 3.04 -1.49 -13.43
C VAL A 43 1.58 -1.11 -13.71
N VAL A 44 0.95 -0.47 -12.73
CA VAL A 44 -0.45 -0.11 -12.76
C VAL A 44 -0.56 1.41 -12.71
N GLY A 45 -1.12 1.98 -13.77
CA GLY A 45 -1.49 3.39 -13.80
C GLY A 45 -2.69 3.63 -12.90
N VAL A 46 -2.63 4.62 -12.01
CA VAL A 46 -3.76 5.04 -11.17
C VAL A 46 -4.21 6.42 -11.61
N ASN A 47 -5.53 6.61 -11.76
CA ASN A 47 -6.10 7.93 -12.03
C ASN A 47 -6.22 8.74 -10.71
N TYR A 48 -5.08 8.98 -10.07
CA TYR A 48 -5.02 9.73 -8.81
C TYR A 48 -3.67 10.42 -8.68
N ASP A 49 -3.61 11.71 -9.03
CA ASP A 49 -2.37 12.48 -9.14
C ASP A 49 -1.59 12.62 -7.81
N SER A 50 -2.27 12.50 -6.66
CA SER A 50 -1.66 12.63 -5.32
C SER A 50 -1.38 11.29 -4.63
N LEU A 51 -1.30 10.17 -5.37
CA LEU A 51 -1.12 8.84 -4.79
C LEU A 51 0.12 8.72 -3.89
N GLY A 52 1.27 9.24 -4.32
CA GLY A 52 2.51 9.18 -3.55
C GLY A 52 2.57 10.12 -2.33
N GLU A 53 1.66 11.10 -2.29
CA GLU A 53 1.51 12.05 -1.18
C GLU A 53 0.50 11.55 -0.14
N ASP A 54 -0.59 10.93 -0.60
CA ASP A 54 -1.66 10.40 0.26
C ASP A 54 -1.30 9.03 0.85
N LEU A 55 -0.57 8.19 0.10
CA LEU A 55 -0.11 6.89 0.59
C LEU A 55 1.22 6.96 1.33
N GLU A 56 1.27 6.26 2.46
CA GLU A 56 2.47 6.05 3.26
C GLU A 56 2.92 4.58 3.24
N VAL A 57 4.17 4.33 3.64
CA VAL A 57 4.67 2.95 3.78
C VAL A 57 3.89 2.25 4.90
N GLY A 58 3.30 1.10 4.58
CA GLY A 58 2.38 0.37 5.46
C GLY A 58 0.90 0.57 5.13
N ASP A 59 0.54 1.44 4.17
CA ASP A 59 -0.83 1.57 3.70
C ASP A 59 -1.32 0.31 2.97
N HIS A 60 -2.61 -0.01 3.09
CA HIS A 60 -3.21 -1.17 2.45
C HIS A 60 -4.04 -0.73 1.24
N ILE A 61 -3.63 -1.21 0.06
CA ILE A 61 -4.32 -1.06 -1.21
C ILE A 61 -5.17 -2.32 -1.44
N ILE A 62 -6.47 -2.16 -1.40
CA ILE A 62 -7.45 -3.22 -1.64
C ILE A 62 -7.96 -3.10 -3.07
N VAL A 63 -7.86 -4.20 -3.82
CA VAL A 63 -8.35 -4.32 -5.19
C VAL A 63 -9.69 -5.03 -5.19
N ASP A 64 -10.68 -4.43 -5.86
CA ASP A 64 -12.02 -4.98 -6.09
C ASP A 64 -12.75 -5.41 -4.80
N GLY A 65 -12.62 -4.61 -3.73
CA GLY A 65 -13.31 -4.86 -2.46
C GLY A 65 -12.78 -6.05 -1.65
N GLY A 66 -11.58 -6.56 -1.97
CA GLY A 66 -10.91 -7.63 -1.20
C GLY A 66 -10.54 -8.85 -2.03
N MET A 67 -10.45 -8.73 -3.37
CA MET A 67 -9.93 -9.82 -4.21
C MET A 67 -8.41 -9.90 -4.18
N CYS A 68 -7.74 -8.76 -3.96
CA CYS A 68 -6.31 -8.70 -3.66
C CYS A 68 -6.06 -7.58 -2.65
N GLU A 69 -5.14 -7.82 -1.73
CA GLU A 69 -4.61 -6.81 -0.81
C GLU A 69 -3.11 -6.66 -1.04
N LEU A 70 -2.67 -5.41 -1.18
CA LEU A 70 -1.27 -5.04 -1.34
C LEU A 70 -0.90 -4.04 -0.26
N VAL A 71 0.31 -4.14 0.28
CA VAL A 71 0.85 -3.23 1.27
C VAL A 71 1.94 -2.36 0.66
N VAL A 72 1.87 -1.05 0.84
CA VAL A 72 2.91 -0.13 0.37
C VAL A 72 4.21 -0.43 1.10
N THR A 73 5.21 -0.89 0.35
CA THR A 73 6.52 -1.28 0.89
C THR A 73 7.53 -0.14 0.73
N ALA A 74 7.45 0.62 -0.36
CA ALA A 74 8.32 1.76 -0.61
C ALA A 74 7.61 2.81 -1.47
N LYS A 75 8.11 4.04 -1.44
CA LYS A 75 7.68 5.10 -2.34
C LYS A 75 8.86 5.82 -2.98
N ALA A 76 8.71 6.18 -4.24
CA ALA A 76 9.71 6.82 -5.08
C ALA A 76 9.07 8.04 -5.76
N GLY A 77 8.87 9.12 -4.98
CA GLY A 77 8.26 10.35 -5.45
C GLY A 77 6.80 10.12 -5.88
N PRO A 78 6.46 10.21 -7.18
CA PRO A 78 5.12 9.91 -7.69
C PRO A 78 4.83 8.41 -7.88
N ASP A 79 5.86 7.55 -7.80
CA ASP A 79 5.74 6.11 -8.00
C ASP A 79 5.69 5.41 -6.64
N VAL A 80 4.74 4.51 -6.45
CA VAL A 80 4.54 3.76 -5.20
C VAL A 80 4.79 2.27 -5.47
N LEU A 81 5.55 1.62 -4.59
CA LEU A 81 5.84 0.20 -4.68
C LEU A 81 5.07 -0.53 -3.58
N ALA A 82 4.13 -1.38 -3.98
CA ALA A 82 3.36 -2.20 -3.06
C ALA A 82 3.74 -3.67 -3.21
N GLY A 83 3.75 -4.40 -2.09
CA GLY A 83 3.93 -5.85 -2.05
C GLY A 83 2.58 -6.53 -1.82
N SER A 84 2.23 -7.52 -2.63
CA SER A 84 1.03 -8.33 -2.43
C SER A 84 1.17 -9.14 -1.14
N ILE A 85 0.21 -9.03 -0.23
CA ILE A 85 0.19 -9.84 1.01
C ILE A 85 -0.55 -11.16 0.81
N GLU A 86 -1.40 -11.21 -0.22
CA GLU A 86 -2.22 -12.35 -0.59
C GLU A 86 -2.03 -12.66 -2.07
N GLN A 87 -2.25 -13.93 -2.42
CA GLN A 87 -2.28 -14.35 -3.80
C GLN A 87 -3.59 -13.87 -4.43
N GLY A 88 -3.51 -13.27 -5.62
CA GLY A 88 -4.69 -12.68 -6.22
C GLY A 88 -4.50 -12.36 -7.71
N LEU A 89 -5.56 -11.84 -8.30
CA LEU A 89 -5.61 -11.48 -9.71
C LEU A 89 -5.87 -9.97 -9.85
N LEU A 90 -4.89 -9.23 -10.37
CA LEU A 90 -5.12 -7.85 -10.78
C LEU A 90 -5.79 -7.85 -12.16
N LEU A 91 -7.04 -7.40 -12.17
CA LEU A 91 -7.85 -7.22 -13.37
C LEU A 91 -7.76 -5.77 -13.86
N SER A 92 -8.02 -5.58 -15.16
CA SER A 92 -8.17 -4.25 -15.76
C SER A 92 -9.41 -3.55 -15.23
N LYS A 93 -9.36 -2.21 -15.06
CA LYS A 93 -10.48 -1.41 -14.51
C LYS A 93 -10.94 -1.89 -13.12
N ALA A 94 -10.04 -2.47 -12.34
CA ALA A 94 -10.34 -2.82 -10.97
C ALA A 94 -10.54 -1.56 -10.13
N ASN A 95 -11.50 -1.62 -9.21
CA ASN A 95 -11.73 -0.56 -8.25
C ASN A 95 -10.65 -0.62 -7.17
N LEU A 96 -9.96 0.49 -6.94
CA LEU A 96 -8.96 0.61 -5.89
C LEU A 96 -9.59 1.26 -4.66
N THR A 97 -9.39 0.62 -3.51
CA THR A 97 -9.77 1.17 -2.21
C THR A 97 -8.51 1.27 -1.37
N PHE A 98 -8.22 2.47 -0.89
CA PHE A 98 -7.11 2.70 0.03
C PHE A 98 -7.63 2.61 1.45
N ARG A 99 -6.92 1.85 2.27
CA ARG A 99 -7.12 1.82 3.71
C ARG A 99 -5.85 2.35 4.33
N TRP A 100 -5.90 3.63 4.72
CA TRP A 100 -4.94 4.20 5.64
C TRP A 100 -4.97 3.41 6.93
N VAL A 101 -3.90 2.64 7.12
CA VAL A 101 -3.48 2.30 8.46
C VAL A 101 -2.99 3.61 9.05
N GLU A 102 -3.83 4.21 9.89
CA GLU A 102 -3.33 5.07 10.94
C GLU A 102 -2.39 4.18 11.74
N ALA A 103 -1.10 4.23 11.40
CA ALA A 103 -0.05 3.50 12.06
C ALA A 103 -0.29 3.70 13.54
N ALA A 104 -0.71 2.61 14.19
CA ALA A 104 -1.11 2.63 15.57
C ALA A 104 -0.10 3.50 16.32
N ARG A 105 -0.60 4.58 16.94
CA ARG A 105 0.08 5.32 18.00
C ARG A 105 1.11 4.38 18.63
N CYS A 106 2.39 4.74 18.52
CA CYS A 106 3.51 4.16 19.26
C CYS A 106 3.06 3.23 20.39
N VAL A 107 2.95 1.93 20.12
CA VAL A 107 3.14 0.96 21.18
C VAL A 107 4.63 0.69 21.17
N ASP A 108 5.38 1.55 21.87
CA ASP A 108 6.75 1.25 22.25
C ASP A 108 6.76 -0.14 22.91
N PRO A 109 7.45 -1.15 22.35
CA PRO A 109 7.72 -2.38 23.10
C PRO A 109 8.86 -2.20 24.13
N ALA A 110 9.29 -0.96 24.42
CA ALA A 110 10.45 -0.65 25.26
C ALA A 110 10.16 -0.55 26.78
N HIS A 111 9.14 -1.23 27.31
CA HIS A 111 8.94 -1.33 28.77
C HIS A 111 9.00 -2.77 29.32
N VAL A 112 9.47 -3.75 28.55
CA VAL A 112 9.78 -5.06 29.11
C VAL A 112 11.28 -5.13 29.46
N GLU A 113 11.58 -4.86 30.73
CA GLU A 113 12.71 -5.36 31.53
C GLU A 113 13.16 -4.29 32.53
N GLY A 114 13.13 -4.63 33.83
CA GLY A 114 13.65 -3.73 34.86
C GLY A 114 13.02 -3.85 36.25
N GLN A 115 12.19 -4.86 36.53
CA GLN A 115 11.96 -5.25 37.92
C GLN A 115 13.22 -5.96 38.44
N ARG A 116 14.03 -5.24 39.22
CA ARG A 116 14.56 -5.67 40.53
C ARG A 116 15.79 -4.87 40.92
N GLY A 117 15.67 -4.19 42.07
CA GLY A 117 16.72 -4.19 43.08
C GLY A 117 17.76 -3.08 43.00
N CYS A 118 17.53 -2.01 43.74
CA CYS A 118 18.56 -1.53 44.65
C CYS A 118 17.91 -1.04 45.93
N ALA A 119 17.82 -1.98 46.87
CA ALA A 119 17.59 -1.69 48.26
C ALA A 119 18.80 -0.93 48.82
N SER A 120 18.48 0.07 49.64
CA SER A 120 19.26 0.52 50.79
C SER A 120 20.62 1.20 50.58
N THR A 121 20.88 2.05 51.57
CA THR A 121 22.14 2.72 51.90
C THR A 121 22.27 4.13 51.29
N GLU A 122 21.71 5.19 51.88
CA GLU A 122 22.06 5.81 53.17
C GLU A 122 23.30 6.72 53.08
N GLN A 123 23.06 8.02 53.30
CA GLN A 123 23.95 9.06 53.86
C GLN A 123 25.29 9.38 53.15
N GLN A 124 25.39 10.57 52.53
CA GLN A 124 26.01 11.78 53.11
C GLN A 124 25.94 12.99 52.19
#